data_AF-C5J662-F1
#
_entry.id   AF-C5J662-F1
#
_cell.length_a   1.000
_cell.length_b   1.000
_cell.length_c   1.000
_cell.angle_alpha   90.00
_cell.angle_beta   90.00
_cell.angle_gamma   90.00
#
_symmetry.space_group_name_H-M   'P 1'
#
loop_
_entity.id
_entity.type
_entity.pdbx_description
1 polymer ?
#
loop_
_entity_poly.entity_id
_entity_poly.type
_entity_poly.pdbx_seq_one_letter_code
_entity_poly.pdbx_strand_id
1 'polypeptide(L)'
;MPSVRNYFSFRLTAFVIKKTDTLEEMILRNNWVSKEVIFNFNGDNNFVKFNLALKLREINFRLDAQQIKKLSDKSTLSFFPIDNCEIILDKKGLQLIYDGIIPFFSKKYYHKLLEQQQRQQKQKNISFLWRSFGFKEVKKHEVKK
;
A
#
# COMPACT_ATOMS: atom_id res chain seq x y z
N MET A 1 -7.08 15.61 18.02
CA MET A 1 -7.15 14.92 16.71
C MET A 1 -6.99 15.96 15.61
N PRO A 2 -5.93 15.93 14.78
CA PRO A 2 -5.90 16.78 13.60
C PRO A 2 -6.59 16.08 12.42
N SER A 3 -7.06 16.92 11.49
CA SER A 3 -8.17 16.69 10.59
C SER A 3 -7.88 15.73 9.43
N VAL A 4 -8.89 14.91 9.11
CA VAL A 4 -9.00 14.02 7.94
C VAL A 4 -9.11 14.83 6.62
N ARG A 5 -9.01 16.16 6.66
CA ARG A 5 -9.39 17.05 5.55
C ARG A 5 -8.31 17.31 4.49
N ASN A 6 -7.08 16.84 4.64
CA ASN A 6 -6.02 17.10 3.64
C ASN A 6 -5.64 15.90 2.75
N TYR A 7 -6.35 14.77 2.86
CA TYR A 7 -6.21 13.63 1.94
C TYR A 7 -7.47 13.39 1.09
N PHE A 8 -8.20 14.45 0.77
CA PHE A 8 -9.03 14.41 -0.44
C PHE A 8 -8.06 14.36 -1.62
N SER A 9 -7.69 13.15 -2.03
CA SER A 9 -7.08 12.94 -3.32
C SER A 9 -8.06 13.51 -4.33
N PHE A 10 -7.74 14.64 -4.97
CA PHE A 10 -8.45 15.10 -6.15
C PHE A 10 -8.54 13.88 -7.07
N ARG A 11 -9.74 13.33 -7.22
CA ARG A 11 -9.99 12.27 -8.18
C ARG A 11 -9.67 12.93 -9.52
N LEU A 12 -8.52 12.60 -10.10
CA LEU A 12 -8.10 13.15 -11.40
C LEU A 12 -9.01 12.54 -12.47
N THR A 13 -10.27 13.00 -12.51
CA THR A 13 -11.28 12.56 -13.48
C THR A 13 -11.03 13.16 -14.86
N ALA A 14 -10.16 14.16 -14.96
CA ALA A 14 -9.81 14.87 -16.19
C ALA A 14 -8.37 14.59 -16.68
N PHE A 15 -7.76 13.47 -16.29
CA PHE A 15 -6.46 13.08 -16.85
C PHE A 15 -6.69 12.21 -18.09
N VAL A 16 -6.33 12.72 -19.26
CA VAL A 16 -6.24 11.89 -20.47
C VAL A 16 -5.05 10.95 -20.28
N ILE A 17 -5.33 9.72 -19.86
CA ILE A 17 -4.31 8.68 -19.77
C ILE A 17 -3.88 8.39 -21.20
N LYS A 18 -2.64 8.75 -21.54
CA LYS A 18 -2.04 8.37 -22.83
C LYS A 18 -2.06 6.85 -22.91
N LYS A 19 -2.60 6.29 -24.01
CA LYS A 19 -2.63 4.85 -24.23
C LYS A 19 -1.20 4.31 -24.19
N THR A 20 -0.99 3.26 -23.42
CA THR A 20 0.31 2.59 -23.23
C THR A 20 0.09 1.09 -23.19
N ASP A 21 1.11 0.33 -23.59
CA ASP A 21 0.99 -1.12 -23.70
C ASP A 21 1.25 -1.82 -22.36
N THR A 22 1.95 -1.14 -21.44
CA THR A 22 2.24 -1.67 -20.10
C THR A 22 1.95 -0.69 -18.97
N LEU A 23 1.77 -1.21 -17.75
CA LEU A 23 1.62 -0.41 -16.52
C LEU A 23 2.87 0.44 -16.25
N GLU A 24 4.06 -0.09 -16.54
CA GLU A 24 5.33 0.61 -16.38
C GLU A 24 5.40 1.83 -17.29
N GLU A 25 5.08 1.66 -18.58
CA GLU A 25 4.98 2.78 -19.52
C GLU A 25 3.94 3.81 -19.10
N MET A 26 2.79 3.36 -18.59
CA MET A 26 1.74 4.25 -18.09
C MET A 26 2.28 5.12 -16.94
N ILE A 27 2.98 4.51 -15.98
CA ILE A 27 3.53 5.21 -14.82
C ILE A 27 4.62 6.22 -15.23
N LEU A 28 5.51 5.82 -16.14
CA LEU A 28 6.61 6.65 -16.62
C LEU A 28 6.10 7.82 -17.46
N ARG A 29 5.25 7.57 -18.47
CA ARG A 29 4.75 8.62 -19.39
C ARG A 29 3.85 9.65 -18.72
N ASN A 30 3.20 9.29 -17.62
CA ASN A 30 2.34 10.20 -16.85
C ASN A 30 3.05 10.82 -15.64
N ASN A 31 4.36 10.57 -15.47
CA ASN A 31 5.17 11.03 -14.33
C ASN A 31 4.51 10.70 -12.97
N TRP A 32 3.91 9.50 -12.86
CA TRP A 32 3.28 9.04 -11.63
C TRP A 32 4.28 8.48 -10.63
N VAL A 33 5.52 8.21 -11.07
CA VAL A 33 6.63 7.85 -10.17
C VAL A 33 6.82 8.90 -9.06
N SER A 34 6.59 10.18 -9.34
CA SER A 34 6.75 11.27 -8.37
C SER A 34 5.50 11.57 -7.53
N LYS A 35 4.38 10.87 -7.75
CA LYS A 35 3.09 11.15 -7.11
C LYS A 35 2.65 10.00 -6.22
N GLU A 36 1.94 10.32 -5.15
CA GLU A 36 1.25 9.32 -4.34
C GLU A 36 -0.12 9.04 -4.96
N VAL A 37 -0.32 7.84 -5.51
CA VAL A 37 -1.53 7.46 -6.26
C VAL A 37 -2.10 6.17 -5.71
N ILE A 38 -3.42 6.04 -5.67
CA ILE A 38 -4.09 4.75 -5.47
C ILE A 38 -4.61 4.31 -6.83
N PHE A 39 -4.08 3.20 -7.33
CA PHE A 39 -4.60 2.58 -8.54
C PHE A 39 -5.83 1.74 -8.20
N ASN A 40 -6.78 1.71 -9.12
CA ASN A 40 -7.84 0.72 -9.15
C ASN A 40 -7.79 0.02 -10.52
N PHE A 41 -7.37 -1.24 -10.52
CA PHE A 41 -7.23 -2.04 -11.74
C PHE A 41 -8.44 -2.94 -12.02
N ASN A 42 -9.54 -2.79 -11.26
CA ASN A 42 -10.72 -3.67 -11.34
C ASN A 42 -10.35 -5.15 -11.19
N GLY A 43 -9.48 -5.45 -10.22
CA GLY A 43 -9.03 -6.79 -9.91
C GLY A 43 -7.53 -7.05 -10.09
N ASP A 44 -6.95 -7.88 -9.22
CA ASP A 44 -5.59 -8.41 -9.34
C ASP A 44 -5.44 -9.80 -8.70
N ASN A 45 -6.21 -10.77 -9.21
CA ASN A 45 -6.34 -12.12 -8.64
C ASN A 45 -5.03 -12.92 -8.49
N ASN A 46 -4.01 -12.56 -9.27
CA ASN A 46 -2.69 -13.20 -9.26
C ASN A 46 -1.58 -12.28 -8.70
N PHE A 47 -1.96 -11.14 -8.11
CA PHE A 47 -1.05 -10.16 -7.53
C PHE A 47 0.00 -9.58 -8.50
N VAL A 48 -0.24 -9.67 -9.82
CA VAL A 48 0.74 -9.27 -10.84
C VAL A 48 0.96 -7.76 -10.79
N LYS A 49 -0.13 -6.99 -10.73
CA LYS A 49 -0.09 -5.52 -10.73
C LYS A 49 0.44 -5.01 -9.39
N PHE A 50 0.08 -5.66 -8.30
CA PHE A 50 0.60 -5.38 -6.96
C PHE A 50 2.11 -5.58 -6.89
N ASN A 51 2.60 -6.75 -7.31
CA ASN A 51 4.02 -7.06 -7.31
C ASN A 51 4.81 -6.09 -8.21
N LEU A 52 4.26 -5.73 -9.38
CA LEU A 52 4.86 -4.74 -10.27
C LEU A 52 4.89 -3.34 -9.63
N ALA A 53 3.81 -2.91 -8.99
CA ALA A 53 3.72 -1.62 -8.30
C ALA A 53 4.78 -1.50 -7.19
N LEU A 54 4.95 -2.55 -6.37
CA LEU A 54 5.98 -2.56 -5.34
C LEU A 54 7.41 -2.58 -5.92
N LYS A 55 7.63 -3.36 -6.97
CA LYS A 55 8.92 -3.39 -7.68
C LYS A 55 9.30 -2.00 -8.21
N LEU A 56 8.36 -1.29 -8.84
CA LEU A 56 8.55 0.08 -9.33
C LEU A 56 8.76 1.10 -8.21
N ARG A 57 8.36 0.78 -6.97
CA ARG A 57 8.65 1.57 -5.77
C ARG A 57 9.89 1.10 -5.01
N GLU A 58 10.62 0.12 -5.55
CA GLU A 58 11.79 -0.49 -4.92
C GLU A 58 11.49 -1.03 -3.51
N ILE A 59 10.28 -1.57 -3.32
CA ILE A 59 9.87 -2.22 -2.08
C ILE A 59 10.07 -3.72 -2.28
N ASN A 60 10.93 -4.31 -1.43
CA ASN A 60 11.26 -5.74 -1.52
C ASN A 60 10.18 -6.60 -0.85
N PHE A 61 9.07 -6.79 -1.56
CA PHE A 61 8.00 -7.69 -1.15
C PHE A 61 7.25 -8.22 -2.36
N ARG A 62 6.82 -9.48 -2.29
CA ARG A 62 6.09 -10.15 -3.35
C ARG A 62 5.05 -11.10 -2.76
N LEU A 63 3.85 -11.07 -3.32
CA LEU A 63 2.81 -12.05 -3.05
C LEU A 63 2.84 -13.16 -4.11
N ASP A 64 2.73 -14.40 -3.64
CA ASP A 64 2.56 -15.58 -4.49
C ASP A 64 1.13 -16.13 -4.32
N ALA A 65 0.36 -16.15 -5.41
CA ALA A 65 -1.05 -16.54 -5.37
C ALA A 65 -1.28 -17.97 -4.86
N GLN A 66 -0.35 -18.90 -5.11
CA GLN A 66 -0.46 -20.27 -4.60
C GLN A 66 -0.20 -20.33 -3.09
N GLN A 67 0.70 -19.50 -2.58
CA GLN A 67 0.95 -19.38 -1.14
C GLN A 67 -0.25 -18.72 -0.44
N ILE A 68 -0.83 -17.67 -1.02
CA ILE A 68 -1.99 -16.98 -0.42
C ILE A 68 -3.20 -17.90 -0.31
N LYS A 69 -3.45 -18.74 -1.31
CA LYS A 69 -4.56 -19.72 -1.27
C LYS A 69 -4.45 -20.73 -0.12
N LYS A 70 -3.26 -20.93 0.43
CA LYS A 70 -3.00 -21.86 1.54
C LYS A 70 -3.03 -21.17 2.91
N LEU A 71 -3.11 -19.84 2.96
CA LEU A 71 -3.15 -19.10 4.22
C LEU A 71 -4.50 -19.28 4.91
N SER A 72 -4.46 -19.35 6.24
CA SER A 72 -5.67 -19.28 7.05
C SER A 72 -6.25 -17.87 6.99
N ASP A 73 -7.57 -17.76 7.15
CA ASP A 73 -8.29 -16.48 7.24
C ASP A 73 -7.77 -15.57 8.38
N LYS A 74 -7.12 -16.15 9.38
CA LYS A 74 -6.51 -15.42 10.51
C LYS A 74 -5.05 -15.05 10.29
N SER A 75 -4.42 -15.57 9.23
CA SER A 75 -3.02 -15.30 8.93
C SER A 75 -2.85 -13.84 8.47
N THR A 76 -1.68 -13.29 8.81
CA THR A 76 -1.25 -11.99 8.32
C THR A 76 0.08 -12.15 7.58
N LEU A 77 0.29 -11.28 6.60
CA LEU A 77 1.57 -11.07 5.97
C LEU A 77 2.04 -9.67 6.32
N SER A 78 3.35 -9.45 6.33
CA SER A 78 3.88 -8.10 6.50
C SER A 78 5.11 -7.85 5.64
N PHE A 79 5.36 -6.57 5.40
CA PHE A 79 6.53 -6.10 4.69
C PHE A 79 6.98 -4.73 5.19
N PHE A 80 8.21 -4.39 4.88
CA PHE A 80 8.84 -3.14 5.32
C PHE A 80 9.16 -2.28 4.10
N PRO A 81 8.31 -1.31 3.73
CA PRO A 81 8.64 -0.36 2.66
C PRO A 81 9.87 0.48 2.97
N ILE A 82 10.13 0.73 4.26
CA ILE A 82 11.33 1.37 4.81
C ILE A 82 11.60 0.78 6.20
N ASP A 83 12.81 1.01 6.73
CA ASP A 83 13.15 0.58 8.08
C ASP A 83 12.19 1.13 9.14
N ASN A 84 11.80 0.26 10.07
CA ASN A 84 10.93 0.56 11.20
C ASN A 84 9.48 0.94 10.85
N CYS A 85 9.08 0.84 9.58
CA CYS A 85 7.69 0.95 9.12
C CYS A 85 7.23 -0.41 8.62
N GLU A 86 6.39 -1.11 9.39
CA GLU A 86 5.82 -2.39 8.98
C GLU A 86 4.41 -2.17 8.41
N ILE A 87 4.13 -2.73 7.24
CA ILE A 87 2.78 -2.80 6.68
C ILE A 87 2.26 -4.23 6.81
N ILE A 88 1.13 -4.39 7.48
CA ILE A 88 0.45 -5.66 7.72
C ILE A 88 -0.73 -5.80 6.77
N LEU A 89 -0.75 -6.93 6.07
CA LEU A 89 -1.82 -7.43 5.22
C LEU A 89 -2.53 -8.58 5.94
N ASP A 90 -3.70 -8.29 6.50
CA ASP A 90 -4.65 -9.34 6.90
C ASP A 90 -5.62 -9.64 5.73
N LYS A 91 -6.63 -10.48 5.97
CA LYS A 91 -7.66 -10.81 4.98
C LYS A 91 -8.27 -9.58 4.29
N LYS A 92 -8.50 -8.49 5.04
CA LYS A 92 -9.06 -7.24 4.48
C LYS A 92 -8.06 -6.53 3.59
N GLY A 93 -6.79 -6.46 4.00
CA GLY A 93 -5.72 -5.90 3.18
C GLY A 93 -5.52 -6.69 1.88
N LEU A 94 -5.52 -8.02 1.96
CA LEU A 94 -5.44 -8.91 0.80
C LEU A 94 -6.64 -8.73 -0.13
N GLN A 95 -7.86 -8.60 0.42
CA GLN A 95 -9.07 -8.37 -0.37
C GLN A 95 -8.97 -7.08 -1.20
N LEU A 96 -8.43 -5.99 -0.64
CA LEU A 96 -8.24 -4.75 -1.40
C LEU A 96 -7.32 -4.96 -2.61
N ILE A 97 -6.26 -5.75 -2.45
CA ILE A 97 -5.38 -6.09 -3.56
C ILE A 97 -6.11 -6.95 -4.59
N TYR A 98 -6.88 -7.95 -4.14
CA TYR A 98 -7.73 -8.76 -5.02
C TYR A 98 -8.69 -7.92 -5.84
N ASP A 99 -9.28 -6.87 -5.25
CA ASP A 99 -10.17 -5.92 -5.91
C ASP A 99 -9.40 -4.95 -6.84
N GLY A 100 -8.06 -5.02 -6.85
CA GLY A 100 -7.17 -4.19 -7.67
C GLY A 100 -6.90 -2.81 -7.09
N ILE A 101 -7.23 -2.57 -5.82
CA ILE A 101 -7.00 -1.29 -5.12
C ILE A 101 -5.59 -1.33 -4.53
N ILE A 102 -4.65 -0.60 -5.14
CA ILE A 102 -3.22 -0.66 -4.81
C ILE A 102 -2.64 0.75 -4.62
N PRO A 103 -2.21 1.12 -3.39
CA PRO A 103 -1.38 2.29 -3.13
C PRO A 103 -0.04 2.15 -3.83
N PHE A 104 0.23 3.08 -4.73
CA PHE A 104 1.52 3.26 -5.36
C PHE A 104 2.24 4.40 -4.68
N PHE A 105 2.70 4.15 -3.45
CA PHE A 105 3.30 5.19 -2.61
C PHE A 105 4.82 5.11 -2.54
N SER A 106 5.47 6.27 -2.42
CA SER A 106 6.92 6.39 -2.34
C SER A 106 7.46 6.04 -0.95
N LYS A 107 8.75 5.67 -0.86
CA LYS A 107 9.45 5.54 0.44
C LYS A 107 9.34 6.82 1.29
N LYS A 108 9.34 7.99 0.65
CA LYS A 108 9.16 9.30 1.32
C LYS A 108 7.79 9.43 1.99
N TYR A 109 6.73 8.88 1.39
CA TYR A 109 5.41 8.83 2.04
C TYR A 109 5.49 8.02 3.34
N TYR A 110 6.09 6.83 3.29
CA TYR A 110 6.23 5.98 4.47
C TYR A 110 7.10 6.61 5.55
N HIS A 111 8.17 7.35 5.20
CA HIS A 111 8.96 8.12 6.16
C HIS A 111 8.11 9.14 6.90
N LYS A 112 7.32 9.94 6.16
CA LYS A 112 6.42 10.94 6.77
C LYS A 112 5.35 10.30 7.63
N LEU A 113 4.77 9.17 7.19
CA LEU A 113 3.78 8.41 7.95
C LEU A 113 4.38 7.92 9.28
N LEU A 114 5.59 7.38 9.24
CA LEU A 114 6.33 6.93 10.42
C LEU A 114 6.63 8.09 11.37
N GLU A 115 7.22 9.17 10.88
CA GLU A 115 7.55 10.37 11.69
C GLU A 115 6.32 10.94 12.40
N GLN A 116 5.17 11.02 11.70
CA GLN A 116 3.95 11.54 12.27
C GLN A 116 3.47 10.73 13.48
N GLN A 117 3.66 9.40 13.45
CA GLN A 117 3.26 8.52 14.55
C GLN A 117 4.34 8.46 15.65
N GLN A 118 5.62 8.49 15.30
CA GLN A 118 6.71 8.53 16.27
C GLN A 118 6.63 9.76 17.18
N ARG A 119 6.23 10.92 16.63
CA ARG A 119 5.97 12.15 17.41
C ARG A 119 4.87 11.98 18.46
N GLN A 120 3.93 11.05 18.24
CA GLN A 120 2.80 10.81 19.14
C GLN A 120 3.13 9.76 20.21
N GLN A 121 3.91 8.73 19.87
CA GLN A 121 3.99 7.51 20.69
C GLN A 121 5.40 7.13 21.17
N LYS A 122 6.46 7.83 20.76
CA LYS A 122 7.88 7.55 21.11
C LYS A 122 8.33 6.11 20.81
N GLN A 123 7.62 5.37 19.94
CA GLN A 123 8.00 4.02 19.54
C GLN A 123 8.91 4.07 18.31
N LYS A 124 9.99 3.28 18.30
CA LYS A 124 10.92 3.23 17.16
C LYS A 124 10.29 2.54 15.95
N ASN A 125 9.62 1.41 16.18
CA ASN A 125 9.01 0.59 15.14
C ASN A 125 7.49 0.70 15.22
N ILE A 126 6.84 0.97 14.09
CA ILE A 126 5.40 1.16 14.01
C ILE A 126 4.84 0.27 12.91
N SER A 127 3.79 -0.47 13.26
CA SER A 127 3.11 -1.39 12.36
C SER A 127 1.76 -0.81 11.94
N PHE A 128 1.40 -0.99 10.67
CA PHE A 128 0.19 -0.44 10.08
C PHE A 128 -0.60 -1.51 9.35
N LEU A 129 -1.87 -1.69 9.69
CA LEU A 129 -2.83 -2.43 8.89
C LEU A 129 -3.27 -1.61 7.69
N TRP A 130 -3.22 -2.21 6.51
CA TRP A 130 -3.77 -1.60 5.32
C TRP A 130 -5.29 -1.79 5.25
N ARG A 131 -6.02 -0.68 5.09
CA ARG A 131 -7.48 -0.57 4.95
C ARG A 131 -7.89 0.29 3.77
N SER A 132 -9.18 0.29 3.45
CA SER A 132 -9.75 1.06 2.32
C SER A 132 -9.48 2.57 2.42
N PHE A 133 -9.33 3.09 3.64
CA PHE A 133 -9.04 4.51 3.89
C PHE A 133 -7.55 4.78 4.18
N GLY A 134 -6.66 3.86 3.80
CA GLY A 134 -5.21 3.97 4.01
C GLY A 134 -4.69 3.09 5.14
N PHE A 135 -3.69 3.59 5.86
CA PHE A 135 -2.94 2.80 6.85
C PHE A 135 -3.43 3.12 8.27
N LYS A 136 -3.91 2.08 8.97
CA LYS A 136 -4.32 2.16 10.37
C LYS A 136 -3.23 1.55 11.24
N GLU A 137 -2.72 2.31 12.19
CA GLU A 137 -1.73 1.82 13.15
C GLU A 137 -2.24 0.63 13.98
N VAL A 138 -1.32 -0.29 14.28
CA VAL A 138 -1.54 -1.41 15.20
C VAL A 138 -0.70 -1.19 16.46
N LYS A 139 -1.35 -1.18 17.62
CA LYS A 139 -0.63 -1.27 18.88
C LYS A 139 -0.20 -2.72 19.09
N LYS A 140 1.07 -2.96 19.46
CA LYS A 140 1.66 -4.29 19.69
C LYS A 140 0.83 -5.26 20.57
N HIS A 141 -0.17 -4.77 21.31
CA HIS A 141 -1.05 -5.59 22.15
C HIS A 141 -2.22 -6.27 21.40
N GLU A 142 -2.46 -6.01 20.11
CA GLU A 142 -3.64 -6.53 19.40
C GLU A 142 -3.38 -7.69 18.42
N VAL A 143 -2.12 -8.05 18.14
CA VAL A 143 -1.81 -9.20 17.27
C VAL A 143 -1.55 -10.43 18.15
N LYS A 144 -2.62 -11.09 18.60
CA LYS A 144 -2.49 -12.44 19.16
C LYS A 144 -2.16 -13.40 18.01
N LYS A 145 -0.98 -14.02 18.13
CA LYS A 145 -0.53 -15.16 17.31
C LYS A 145 -1.50 -16.34 17.42
#